data_AF-A0A3D4RS55-F1
#
_entry.id   AF-A0A3D4RS55-F1
#
_cell.length_a   1.000
_cell.length_b   1.000
_cell.length_c   1.000
_cell.angle_alpha   90.00
_cell.angle_beta   90.00
_cell.angle_gamma   90.00
#
_symmetry.space_group_name_H-M   'P 1'
#
loop_
_entity.id
_entity.type
_entity.pdbx_description
1 polymer ?
#
loop_
_entity_poly.entity_id
_entity_poly.type
_entity_poly.pdbx_seq_one_letter_code
_entity_poly.pdbx_strand_id
1 'polypeptide(L)'
;MAPGLVFLFISASVLAEPPRINDWVPLVWWSPVQFASGLLNDDSLEDLAVVLERKYDAPEDPAFERGSLALLVLFRTEAENETDEETKTWRRGYLIPGMLPCVSCSGKLSHGRESALFDLSISADGILEIGWIQKREAIKAVRLYITWHAEQQGLVLLSDDVVQIKPGTSEQTRLRRHYLNGTQWIDGELRNIPPRVIPIEDLSAEQY
;
A
#
# COMPACT_ATOMS: atom_id res chain seq x y z
N MET A 1 -46.24 -30.86 -3.84
CA MET A 1 -44.93 -30.41 -3.32
C MET A 1 -44.15 -29.88 -4.49
N ALA A 2 -43.97 -28.56 -4.57
CA ALA A 2 -43.18 -27.90 -5.61
C ALA A 2 -41.76 -27.66 -5.06
N PRO A 3 -40.70 -27.96 -5.82
CA PRO A 3 -39.34 -27.63 -5.40
C PRO A 3 -39.14 -26.12 -5.55
N GLY A 4 -38.77 -25.46 -4.45
CA GLY A 4 -38.40 -24.05 -4.45
C GLY A 4 -37.07 -23.85 -5.17
N LEU A 5 -37.08 -23.02 -6.22
CA LEU A 5 -35.87 -22.48 -6.82
C LEU A 5 -35.20 -21.56 -5.78
N VAL A 6 -34.03 -21.97 -5.30
CA VAL A 6 -33.09 -21.08 -4.60
C VAL A 6 -32.38 -20.28 -5.68
N PHE A 7 -32.72 -18.99 -5.82
CA PHE A 7 -31.93 -18.05 -6.59
C PHE A 7 -30.66 -17.73 -5.80
N LEU A 8 -29.53 -18.30 -6.23
CA LEU A 8 -28.20 -17.79 -5.90
C LEU A 8 -28.05 -16.45 -6.63
N PHE A 9 -28.24 -15.35 -5.90
CA PHE A 9 -27.75 -14.04 -6.34
C PHE A 9 -26.23 -14.06 -6.24
N ILE A 10 -25.56 -14.48 -7.30
CA ILE A 10 -24.18 -14.08 -7.54
C ILE A 10 -24.27 -12.60 -7.87
N SER A 11 -23.97 -11.74 -6.89
CA SER A 11 -23.73 -10.33 -7.17
C SER A 11 -22.49 -10.27 -8.06
N ALA A 12 -22.71 -10.18 -9.36
CA ALA A 12 -21.68 -9.84 -10.31
C ALA A 12 -21.35 -8.36 -10.06
N SER A 13 -20.34 -8.10 -9.22
CA SER A 13 -19.72 -6.79 -9.12
C SER A 13 -19.34 -6.36 -10.53
N VAL A 14 -19.96 -5.28 -11.01
CA VAL A 14 -19.61 -4.68 -12.29
C VAL A 14 -18.16 -4.20 -12.14
N LEU A 15 -17.22 -5.00 -12.65
CA LEU A 15 -15.82 -4.63 -12.82
C LEU A 15 -15.81 -3.43 -13.78
N ALA A 16 -15.84 -2.22 -13.23
CA ALA A 16 -15.44 -1.05 -13.99
C ALA A 16 -13.98 -1.23 -14.37
N GLU A 17 -13.63 -0.82 -15.59
CA GLU A 17 -12.24 -0.87 -16.03
C GLU A 17 -11.37 -0.05 -15.04
N PRO A 18 -10.19 -0.57 -14.65
CA PRO A 18 -9.28 0.17 -13.80
C PRO A 18 -8.89 1.49 -14.47
N PRO A 19 -8.66 2.57 -13.69
CA PRO A 19 -8.39 3.89 -14.23
C PRO A 19 -7.08 3.87 -14.99
N ARG A 20 -6.97 4.70 -16.02
CA ARG A 20 -5.69 4.90 -16.69
C ARG A 20 -4.79 5.72 -15.78
N ILE A 21 -3.65 5.15 -15.37
CA ILE A 21 -2.74 5.76 -14.38
C ILE A 21 -2.15 7.10 -14.86
N ASN A 22 -2.03 7.28 -16.18
CA ASN A 22 -1.55 8.53 -16.79
C ASN A 22 -2.46 9.75 -16.52
N ASP A 23 -3.72 9.53 -16.17
CA ASP A 23 -4.65 10.62 -15.82
C ASP A 23 -4.37 11.16 -14.40
N TRP A 24 -3.54 10.44 -13.62
CA TRP A 24 -3.25 10.73 -12.21
C TRP A 24 -1.80 11.12 -11.95
N VAL A 25 -0.85 10.63 -12.74
CA VAL A 25 0.57 10.99 -12.61
C VAL A 25 1.22 11.22 -13.97
N PRO A 26 2.18 12.17 -14.09
CA PRO A 26 2.91 12.37 -15.33
C PRO A 26 3.77 11.14 -15.65
N LEU A 27 3.36 10.34 -16.65
CA LEU A 27 4.11 9.13 -17.06
C LEU A 27 5.49 9.44 -17.65
N VAL A 28 5.76 10.71 -17.96
CA VAL A 28 7.09 11.18 -18.35
C VAL A 28 8.12 10.88 -17.25
N TRP A 29 7.70 10.84 -15.97
CA TRP A 29 8.61 10.54 -14.86
C TRP A 29 8.22 9.29 -14.08
N TRP A 30 6.93 9.07 -13.85
CA TRP A 30 6.44 7.96 -13.02
C TRP A 30 5.91 6.82 -13.87
N SER A 31 6.41 5.60 -13.67
CA SER A 31 5.92 4.41 -14.34
C SER A 31 5.28 3.45 -13.33
N PRO A 32 4.07 2.93 -13.57
CA PRO A 32 3.49 1.92 -12.70
C PRO A 32 4.30 0.62 -12.77
N VAL A 33 4.57 0.04 -11.60
CA VAL A 33 5.35 -1.20 -11.46
C VAL A 33 4.46 -2.35 -10.99
N GLN A 34 3.59 -2.09 -10.03
CA GLN A 34 2.66 -3.07 -9.47
C GLN A 34 1.38 -2.35 -9.03
N PHE A 35 0.27 -3.07 -9.04
CA PHE A 35 -0.99 -2.58 -8.52
C PHE A 35 -1.71 -3.67 -7.72
N ALA A 36 -2.57 -3.26 -6.81
CA ALA A 36 -3.49 -4.10 -6.08
C ALA A 36 -4.86 -3.39 -6.04
N SER A 37 -5.95 -4.16 -6.19
CA SER A 37 -7.31 -3.67 -6.02
C SER A 37 -8.00 -4.38 -4.88
N GLY A 38 -8.93 -3.67 -4.22
CA GLY A 38 -9.72 -4.20 -3.11
C GLY A 38 -10.42 -3.07 -2.36
N LEU A 39 -11.26 -3.41 -1.40
CA LEU A 39 -11.95 -2.41 -0.58
C LEU A 39 -10.93 -1.79 0.38
N LEU A 40 -10.71 -0.48 0.36
CA LEU A 40 -9.80 0.16 1.31
C LEU A 40 -10.48 1.15 2.25
N ASN A 41 -11.65 1.66 1.90
CA ASN A 41 -12.39 2.63 2.70
C ASN A 41 -13.77 2.05 3.13
N ASP A 42 -14.64 2.88 3.70
CA ASP A 42 -15.96 2.46 4.19
C ASP A 42 -17.03 2.27 3.09
N ASP A 43 -16.70 2.53 1.81
CA ASP A 43 -17.59 2.33 0.67
C ASP A 43 -17.53 0.89 0.14
N SER A 44 -18.48 0.54 -0.73
CA SER A 44 -18.58 -0.80 -1.31
C SER A 44 -17.82 -0.96 -2.62
N LEU A 45 -16.92 -0.05 -2.93
CA LEU A 45 -16.22 0.03 -4.21
C LEU A 45 -14.76 -0.38 -4.05
N GLU A 46 -14.25 -1.12 -5.03
CA GLU A 46 -12.83 -1.48 -5.05
C GLU A 46 -11.98 -0.26 -5.37
N ASP A 47 -11.08 0.06 -4.45
CA ASP A 47 -10.03 1.04 -4.57
C ASP A 47 -8.79 0.44 -5.24
N LEU A 48 -7.83 1.29 -5.64
CA LEU A 48 -6.61 0.87 -6.30
C LEU A 48 -5.38 1.45 -5.60
N ALA A 49 -4.44 0.58 -5.22
CA ALA A 49 -3.10 0.95 -4.79
C ALA A 49 -2.10 0.64 -5.91
N VAL A 50 -1.18 1.55 -6.19
CA VAL A 50 -0.21 1.45 -7.28
C VAL A 50 1.17 1.84 -6.80
N VAL A 51 2.15 0.97 -6.95
CA VAL A 51 3.56 1.34 -6.81
C VAL A 51 4.04 1.98 -8.10
N LEU A 52 4.60 3.18 -7.98
CA LEU A 52 5.19 3.95 -9.05
C LEU A 52 6.71 3.99 -8.89
N GLU A 53 7.44 3.87 -10.00
CA GLU A 53 8.88 4.10 -10.06
C GLU A 53 9.17 5.35 -10.88
N ARG A 54 10.06 6.19 -10.36
CA ARG A 54 10.57 7.35 -11.07
C ARG A 54 11.64 6.95 -12.07
N LYS A 55 11.31 6.86 -13.36
CA LYS A 55 12.23 6.43 -14.44
C LYS A 55 13.17 7.54 -14.91
N TYR A 56 12.78 8.80 -14.71
CA TYR A 56 13.53 9.97 -15.16
C TYR A 56 13.53 11.05 -14.06
N ASP A 57 14.59 11.85 -14.02
CA ASP A 57 14.61 13.04 -13.16
C ASP A 57 13.60 14.07 -13.69
N ALA A 58 12.87 14.71 -12.77
CA ALA A 58 11.94 15.79 -13.04
C ALA A 58 12.51 17.08 -12.45
N PRO A 59 13.05 18.01 -13.27
CA PRO A 59 13.60 19.28 -12.81
C PRO A 59 12.66 20.10 -11.91
N GLU A 60 11.35 19.97 -12.11
CA GLU A 60 10.28 20.64 -11.35
C GLU A 60 9.95 19.97 -10.00
N ASP A 61 10.43 18.74 -9.77
CA ASP A 61 10.24 18.01 -8.52
C ASP A 61 11.56 17.35 -8.10
N PRO A 62 12.61 18.13 -7.77
CA PRO A 62 13.97 17.64 -7.59
C PRO A 62 14.17 16.83 -6.30
N ALA A 63 13.18 16.80 -5.40
CA ALA A 63 13.27 16.10 -4.13
C ALA A 63 13.37 14.57 -4.30
N PHE A 64 12.92 14.04 -5.45
CA PHE A 64 12.96 12.61 -5.74
C PHE A 64 13.85 12.34 -6.94
N GLU A 65 14.90 11.56 -6.72
CA GLU A 65 15.82 11.17 -7.77
C GLU A 65 15.24 10.03 -8.63
N ARG A 66 15.79 9.82 -9.82
CA ARG A 66 15.56 8.60 -10.59
C ARG A 66 15.76 7.35 -9.73
N GLY A 67 14.80 6.43 -9.81
CA GLY A 67 14.75 5.20 -9.03
C GLY A 67 14.02 5.35 -7.70
N SER A 68 13.51 6.53 -7.37
CA SER A 68 12.58 6.72 -6.25
C SER A 68 11.30 5.92 -6.49
N LEU A 69 10.74 5.36 -5.41
CA LEU A 69 9.48 4.65 -5.43
C LEU A 69 8.42 5.46 -4.68
N ALA A 70 7.18 5.38 -5.14
CA ALA A 70 6.03 6.03 -4.52
C ALA A 70 4.84 5.07 -4.45
N LEU A 71 3.97 5.27 -3.47
CA LEU A 71 2.64 4.66 -3.44
C LEU A 71 1.60 5.69 -3.89
N LEU A 72 0.81 5.33 -4.89
CA LEU A 72 -0.42 6.04 -5.27
C LEU A 72 -1.62 5.22 -4.82
N VAL A 73 -2.59 5.87 -4.18
CA VAL A 73 -3.90 5.31 -3.87
C VAL A 73 -4.96 6.10 -4.64
N LEU A 74 -5.81 5.40 -5.37
CA LEU A 74 -6.98 5.94 -6.04
C LEU A 74 -8.21 5.32 -5.40
N PHE A 75 -9.15 6.17 -5.00
CA PHE A 75 -10.40 5.70 -4.43
C PHE A 75 -11.47 5.68 -5.50
N ARG A 76 -12.28 4.64 -5.56
CA ARG A 76 -13.40 4.60 -6.50
C ARG A 76 -14.54 5.44 -5.92
N THR A 77 -15.36 6.04 -6.78
CA THR A 77 -16.50 6.86 -6.37
C THR A 77 -17.75 6.44 -7.13
N GLU A 78 -18.91 6.54 -6.46
CA GLU A 78 -20.19 6.43 -7.15
C GLU A 78 -20.35 7.66 -8.06
N ALA A 79 -20.67 7.42 -9.33
CA ALA A 79 -20.88 8.49 -10.31
C ALA A 79 -22.25 9.13 -10.07
N GLU A 80 -22.38 9.98 -9.06
CA GLU A 80 -23.61 10.73 -8.82
C GLU A 80 -23.54 12.13 -9.46
N ASN A 81 -24.09 12.24 -10.67
CA ASN A 81 -24.69 13.47 -11.21
C ASN A 81 -23.81 14.73 -11.34
N GLU A 82 -22.63 14.66 -11.94
CA GLU A 82 -22.01 15.87 -12.51
C GLU A 82 -22.22 15.89 -14.02
N THR A 83 -22.88 16.95 -14.48
CA THR A 83 -23.34 17.18 -15.85
C THR A 83 -22.25 17.76 -16.75
N ASP A 84 -21.01 17.77 -16.27
CA ASP A 84 -19.83 18.19 -17.02
C ASP A 84 -19.03 16.96 -17.47
N GLU A 85 -18.58 17.02 -18.72
CA GLU A 85 -18.05 15.92 -19.52
C GLU A 85 -16.92 15.14 -18.81
N GLU A 86 -17.06 13.81 -18.84
CA GLU A 86 -16.10 12.76 -18.40
C GLU A 86 -16.14 12.34 -16.91
N THR A 87 -17.20 11.62 -16.57
CA THR A 87 -17.33 10.61 -15.49
C THR A 87 -16.02 10.06 -14.93
N LYS A 88 -15.42 10.74 -13.94
CA LYS A 88 -14.36 10.13 -13.13
C LYS A 88 -15.01 9.29 -12.06
N THR A 89 -15.15 8.00 -12.32
CA THR A 89 -15.49 6.93 -11.36
C THR A 89 -14.43 6.73 -10.28
N TRP A 90 -13.42 7.60 -10.23
CA TRP A 90 -12.24 7.51 -9.39
C TRP A 90 -11.88 8.91 -8.90
N ARG A 91 -11.47 9.02 -7.63
CA ARG A 91 -10.87 10.21 -7.03
C ARG A 91 -9.42 9.92 -6.67
N ARG A 92 -8.57 10.94 -6.78
CA ARG A 92 -7.19 10.83 -6.29
C ARG A 92 -7.21 10.75 -4.77
N GLY A 93 -6.60 9.70 -4.22
CA GLY A 93 -6.26 9.61 -2.82
C GLY A 93 -4.85 10.15 -2.59
N TYR A 94 -4.01 9.29 -2.04
CA TYR A 94 -2.65 9.63 -1.62
C TYR A 94 -1.63 9.42 -2.74
N LEU A 95 -0.67 10.32 -2.88
CA LEU A 95 0.59 10.04 -3.56
C LEU A 95 1.70 10.26 -2.54
N ILE A 96 2.45 9.20 -2.23
CA ILE A 96 3.42 9.18 -1.13
C ILE A 96 4.77 8.75 -1.68
N PRO A 97 5.56 9.69 -2.24
CA PRO A 97 6.91 9.40 -2.66
C PRO A 97 7.81 9.11 -1.46
N GLY A 98 8.75 8.18 -1.60
CA GLY A 98 9.67 7.81 -0.52
C GLY A 98 9.09 6.88 0.53
N MET A 99 7.81 6.51 0.42
CA MET A 99 7.19 5.48 1.27
C MET A 99 7.88 4.11 1.10
N LEU A 100 8.41 3.86 -0.09
CA LEU A 100 9.23 2.70 -0.41
C LEU A 100 10.68 3.15 -0.63
N PRO A 101 11.66 2.32 -0.24
CA PRO A 101 13.06 2.63 -0.51
C PRO A 101 13.31 2.70 -2.02
N CYS A 102 14.34 3.43 -2.43
CA CYS A 102 14.73 3.51 -3.83
C CYS A 102 14.99 2.11 -4.44
N VAL A 103 14.87 1.95 -5.76
CA VAL A 103 15.06 0.65 -6.43
C VAL A 103 16.42 0.03 -6.12
N SER A 104 17.50 0.82 -6.09
CA SER A 104 18.84 0.34 -5.74
C SER A 104 19.03 0.09 -4.24
N CYS A 105 18.21 0.71 -3.40
CA CYS A 105 18.15 0.52 -1.96
C CYS A 105 17.40 -0.76 -1.57
N SER A 106 16.66 -1.33 -2.52
CA SER A 106 15.73 -2.45 -2.31
C SER A 106 16.34 -3.80 -2.70
N GLY A 107 15.94 -4.84 -1.98
CA GLY A 107 16.17 -6.24 -2.28
C GLY A 107 14.91 -6.92 -2.80
N LYS A 108 15.07 -8.09 -3.41
CA LYS A 108 13.93 -8.88 -3.86
C LYS A 108 13.39 -9.74 -2.72
N LEU A 109 12.08 -9.74 -2.51
CA LEU A 109 11.36 -10.69 -1.68
C LEU A 109 11.31 -12.06 -2.36
N SER A 110 11.51 -13.12 -1.58
CA SER A 110 11.39 -14.51 -2.05
C SER A 110 10.05 -15.07 -1.60
N HIS A 111 9.03 -14.97 -2.45
CA HIS A 111 7.81 -15.75 -2.32
C HIS A 111 7.59 -16.50 -3.63
N GLY A 112 7.78 -17.83 -3.63
CA GLY A 112 7.34 -18.75 -4.68
C GLY A 112 7.53 -18.30 -6.14
N ARG A 113 8.60 -18.76 -6.78
CA ARG A 113 8.90 -18.72 -8.23
C ARG A 113 9.11 -17.36 -8.91
N GLU A 114 8.75 -16.23 -8.31
CA GLU A 114 9.18 -14.90 -8.78
C GLU A 114 9.72 -14.05 -7.63
N SER A 115 10.69 -13.18 -7.93
CA SER A 115 11.39 -12.37 -6.94
C SER A 115 11.07 -10.90 -7.18
N ALA A 116 10.03 -10.40 -6.52
CA ALA A 116 9.58 -9.01 -6.64
C ALA A 116 10.38 -8.09 -5.71
N LEU A 117 10.63 -6.84 -6.10
CA LEU A 117 11.35 -5.87 -5.26
C LEU A 117 10.54 -5.46 -4.02
N PHE A 118 9.22 -5.55 -4.13
CA PHE A 118 8.25 -5.28 -3.08
C PHE A 118 7.03 -6.18 -3.31
N ASP A 119 6.20 -6.27 -2.28
CA ASP A 119 4.92 -6.96 -2.29
C ASP A 119 3.83 -5.92 -2.01
N LEU A 120 2.70 -6.05 -2.70
CA LEU A 120 1.57 -5.14 -2.59
C LEU A 120 0.28 -5.95 -2.73
N SER A 121 -0.59 -5.87 -1.73
CA SER A 121 -1.91 -6.49 -1.77
C SER A 121 -2.92 -5.71 -0.94
N ILE A 122 -4.20 -5.87 -1.26
CA ILE A 122 -5.30 -5.38 -0.43
C ILE A 122 -6.06 -6.62 0.04
N SER A 123 -6.09 -6.82 1.34
CA SER A 123 -6.79 -7.93 1.98
C SER A 123 -8.30 -7.73 1.97
N ALA A 124 -9.06 -8.81 2.18
CA ALA A 124 -10.52 -8.77 2.16
C ALA A 124 -11.13 -7.95 3.33
N ASP A 125 -10.36 -7.74 4.40
CA ASP A 125 -10.69 -6.91 5.56
C ASP A 125 -10.25 -5.44 5.39
N GLY A 126 -9.82 -5.04 4.19
CA GLY A 126 -9.50 -3.66 3.87
C GLY A 126 -8.20 -3.16 4.47
N ILE A 127 -7.22 -4.06 4.60
CA ILE A 127 -5.85 -3.72 4.95
C ILE A 127 -5.00 -3.75 3.68
N LEU A 128 -4.42 -2.59 3.35
CA LEU A 128 -3.35 -2.46 2.38
C LEU A 128 -2.05 -2.99 2.99
N GLU A 129 -1.53 -4.07 2.44
CA GLU A 129 -0.25 -4.64 2.80
C GLU A 129 0.81 -4.23 1.78
N ILE A 130 1.93 -3.70 2.28
CA ILE A 130 3.08 -3.34 1.47
C ILE A 130 4.36 -3.81 2.14
N GLY A 131 5.20 -4.55 1.42
CA GLY A 131 6.43 -5.12 1.97
C GLY A 131 7.63 -4.96 1.05
N TRP A 132 8.82 -4.86 1.62
CA TRP A 132 10.09 -4.76 0.87
C TRP A 132 11.27 -5.33 1.66
N ILE A 133 12.40 -5.53 0.98
CA ILE A 133 13.69 -5.75 1.63
C ILE A 133 14.54 -4.50 1.46
N GLN A 134 15.09 -3.96 2.55
CA GLN A 134 16.02 -2.84 2.54
C GLN A 134 17.47 -3.33 2.67
N LYS A 135 18.41 -2.73 1.92
CA LYS A 135 19.81 -3.17 1.84
C LYS A 135 20.88 -2.13 2.24
N ARG A 136 20.50 -0.89 2.55
CA ARG A 136 21.45 0.24 2.66
C ARG A 136 22.45 0.12 3.83
N GLU A 137 22.03 -0.40 4.98
CA GLU A 137 22.85 -0.46 6.21
C GLU A 137 22.83 -1.85 6.88
N ALA A 138 21.63 -2.42 6.96
CA ALA A 138 21.38 -3.80 7.37
C ALA A 138 20.30 -4.38 6.47
N ILE A 139 20.27 -5.71 6.32
CA ILE A 139 19.18 -6.37 5.61
C ILE A 139 17.97 -6.36 6.53
N LYS A 140 16.94 -5.59 6.16
CA LYS A 140 15.66 -5.56 6.88
C LYS A 140 14.55 -5.98 5.93
N ALA A 141 13.73 -6.93 6.33
CA ALA A 141 12.45 -7.18 5.67
C ALA A 141 11.39 -6.39 6.42
N VAL A 142 10.72 -5.47 5.74
CA VAL A 142 9.70 -4.59 6.30
C VAL A 142 8.37 -4.94 5.67
N ARG A 143 7.32 -4.97 6.47
CA ARG A 143 5.93 -5.01 6.02
C ARG A 143 5.11 -4.00 6.80
N LEU A 144 4.37 -3.17 6.09
CA LEU A 144 3.42 -2.23 6.67
C LEU A 144 2.01 -2.72 6.37
N TYR A 145 1.13 -2.52 7.35
CA TYR A 145 -0.29 -2.80 7.30
C TYR A 145 -1.02 -1.48 7.48
N ILE A 146 -1.72 -1.04 6.45
CA ILE A 146 -2.40 0.26 6.40
C ILE A 146 -3.89 0.02 6.26
N THR A 147 -4.70 0.76 7.02
CA THR A 147 -6.15 0.61 7.03
C THR A 147 -6.82 1.97 7.00
N TRP A 148 -8.09 2.02 6.63
CA TRP A 148 -8.91 3.21 6.75
C TRP A 148 -9.31 3.48 8.20
N HIS A 149 -9.19 4.73 8.60
CA HIS A 149 -9.54 5.20 9.94
C HIS A 149 -10.72 6.16 9.84
N ALA A 150 -11.92 5.69 10.17
CA ALA A 150 -13.16 6.44 10.03
C ALA A 150 -13.14 7.81 10.72
N GLU A 151 -12.54 7.95 11.91
CA GLU A 151 -12.50 9.25 12.60
C GLU A 151 -11.59 10.28 11.90
N GLN A 152 -10.55 9.82 11.21
CA GLN A 152 -9.62 10.68 10.46
C GLN A 152 -10.02 10.83 8.99
N GLN A 153 -11.00 10.04 8.54
CA GLN A 153 -11.40 9.96 7.13
C GLN A 153 -10.18 9.78 6.21
N GLY A 154 -9.30 8.86 6.58
CA GLY A 154 -8.03 8.66 5.88
C GLY A 154 -7.34 7.33 6.17
N LEU A 155 -6.33 7.01 5.37
CA LEU A 155 -5.50 5.83 5.57
C LEU A 155 -4.46 6.08 6.68
N VAL A 156 -4.29 5.10 7.55
CA VAL A 156 -3.36 5.16 8.69
C VAL A 156 -2.58 3.85 8.82
N LEU A 157 -1.40 3.92 9.42
CA LEU A 157 -0.61 2.74 9.77
C LEU A 157 -1.25 1.99 10.93
N LEU A 158 -1.81 0.82 10.63
CA LEU A 158 -2.34 -0.11 11.62
C LEU A 158 -1.20 -0.79 12.39
N SER A 159 -0.28 -1.39 11.63
CA SER A 159 0.86 -2.10 12.19
C SER A 159 2.06 -2.16 11.24
N ASP A 160 3.24 -2.42 11.81
CA ASP A 160 4.43 -2.80 11.05
C ASP A 160 5.02 -4.10 11.57
N ASP A 161 5.78 -4.76 10.71
CA ASP A 161 6.58 -5.95 11.00
C ASP A 161 7.95 -5.79 10.34
N VAL A 162 8.99 -5.72 11.16
CA VAL A 162 10.38 -5.48 10.75
C VAL A 162 11.22 -6.66 11.22
N VAL A 163 11.79 -7.39 10.27
CA VAL A 163 12.76 -8.46 10.53
C VAL A 163 14.14 -7.97 10.13
N GLN A 164 15.00 -7.74 11.11
CA GLN A 164 16.40 -7.41 10.88
C GLN A 164 17.23 -8.70 10.83
N ILE A 165 18.00 -8.86 9.75
CA ILE A 165 18.91 -10.00 9.54
C ILE A 165 20.33 -9.51 9.78
N LYS A 166 21.02 -10.14 10.74
CA LYS A 166 22.42 -9.79 11.05
C LYS A 166 23.37 -10.32 9.96
N PRO A 167 24.24 -9.47 9.37
CA PRO A 167 25.20 -9.91 8.37
C PRO A 167 26.10 -11.04 8.88
N GLY A 168 26.27 -12.11 8.08
CA GLY A 168 27.20 -13.20 8.39
C GLY A 168 26.74 -14.18 9.49
N THR A 169 25.52 -14.05 10.00
CA THR A 169 24.93 -14.98 10.98
C THR A 169 23.53 -15.41 10.55
N SER A 170 22.98 -16.47 11.15
CA SER A 170 21.56 -16.83 11.01
C SER A 170 20.67 -16.13 12.02
N GLU A 171 21.21 -15.18 12.80
CA GLU A 171 20.44 -14.45 13.82
C GLU A 171 19.50 -13.42 13.18
N GLN A 172 18.28 -13.36 13.71
CA GLN A 172 17.24 -12.45 13.29
C GLN A 172 16.60 -11.81 14.52
N THR A 173 16.27 -10.53 14.40
CA THR A 173 15.44 -9.82 15.39
C THR A 173 14.16 -9.38 14.70
N ARG A 174 13.01 -9.68 15.30
CA ARG A 174 11.70 -9.29 14.79
C ARG A 174 11.04 -8.30 15.71
N LEU A 175 10.69 -7.14 15.16
CA LEU A 175 9.89 -6.12 15.82
C LEU A 175 8.54 -6.02 15.09
N ARG A 176 7.45 -6.23 15.81
CA ARG A 176 6.10 -5.96 15.32
C ARG A 176 5.44 -4.91 16.18
N ARG A 177 4.89 -3.85 15.62
CA ARG A 177 4.16 -2.81 16.37
C ARG A 177 2.75 -2.68 15.84
N HIS A 178 1.77 -2.62 16.72
CA HIS A 178 0.38 -2.31 16.40
C HIS A 178 0.03 -0.98 17.06
N TYR A 179 -0.18 0.04 16.24
CA TYR A 179 -0.19 1.43 16.69
C TYR A 179 -1.50 1.84 17.35
N LEU A 180 -2.63 1.41 16.78
CA LEU A 180 -3.95 1.74 17.33
C LEU A 180 -4.20 1.05 18.68
N ASN A 181 -3.73 -0.19 18.85
CA ASN A 181 -3.87 -0.94 20.11
C ASN A 181 -2.75 -0.64 21.13
N GLY A 182 -1.70 0.08 20.72
CA GLY A 182 -0.58 0.42 21.61
C GLY A 182 0.23 -0.81 22.06
N THR A 183 0.45 -1.78 21.17
CA THR A 183 1.20 -3.00 21.50
C THR A 183 2.41 -3.17 20.60
N GLN A 184 3.47 -3.75 21.14
CA GLN A 184 4.64 -4.16 20.36
C GLN A 184 5.11 -5.55 20.79
N TRP A 185 5.71 -6.29 19.86
CA TRP A 185 6.36 -7.57 20.10
C TRP A 185 7.81 -7.46 19.66
N ILE A 186 8.73 -7.82 20.55
CA ILE A 186 10.16 -7.93 20.24
C ILE A 186 10.52 -9.40 20.44
N ASP A 187 10.87 -10.08 19.35
CA ASP A 187 11.19 -11.52 19.37
C ASP A 187 10.11 -12.38 20.05
N GLY A 188 8.85 -11.97 19.89
CA GLY A 188 7.67 -12.63 20.47
C GLY A 188 7.26 -12.12 21.86
N GLU A 189 8.08 -11.33 22.54
CA GLU A 189 7.73 -10.74 23.83
C GLU A 189 6.82 -9.52 23.67
N LEU A 190 5.60 -9.61 24.21
CA LEU A 190 4.63 -8.51 24.20
C LEU A 190 5.04 -7.40 25.18
N ARG A 191 4.98 -6.15 24.72
CA ARG A 191 5.15 -4.93 25.51
C ARG A 191 4.11 -3.89 25.09
N ASN A 192 3.77 -2.99 26.01
CA ASN A 192 2.88 -1.87 25.72
C ASN A 192 3.66 -0.66 25.24
N ILE A 193 3.06 0.09 24.32
CA ILE A 193 3.50 1.40 23.84
C ILE A 193 2.30 2.36 23.86
N PRO A 194 2.49 3.68 23.90
CA PRO A 194 1.38 4.61 23.77
C PRO A 194 0.63 4.39 22.45
N PRO A 195 -0.71 4.19 22.47
CA PRO A 195 -1.51 4.17 21.26
C PRO A 195 -1.36 5.48 20.50
N ARG A 196 -1.30 5.40 19.17
CA ARG A 196 -1.23 6.58 18.31
C ARG A 196 -1.77 6.26 16.93
N VAL A 197 -2.33 7.29 16.30
CA VAL A 197 -2.71 7.27 14.89
C VAL A 197 -1.56 7.86 14.09
N ILE A 198 -1.11 7.16 13.05
CA ILE A 198 -0.06 7.62 12.15
C ILE A 198 -0.67 7.68 10.75
N PRO A 199 -0.95 8.87 10.19
CA PRO A 199 -1.41 9.03 8.82
C PRO A 199 -0.44 8.39 7.82
N ILE A 200 -0.96 7.88 6.71
CA ILE A 200 -0.14 7.23 5.68
C ILE A 200 0.91 8.21 5.09
N GLU A 201 0.60 9.51 5.05
CA GLU A 201 1.45 10.57 4.52
C GLU A 201 2.68 10.83 5.37
N ASP A 202 2.65 10.47 6.66
CA ASP A 202 3.78 10.60 7.59
C ASP A 202 4.76 9.42 7.48
N LEU A 203 4.45 8.42 6.63
CA LEU A 203 5.27 7.23 6.46
C LEU A 203 6.40 7.46 5.46
N SER A 204 7.60 7.03 5.83
CA SER A 204 8.77 7.04 4.95
C SER A 204 9.59 5.77 5.17
N ALA A 205 10.19 5.26 4.09
CA ALA A 205 11.09 4.11 4.16
C ALA A 205 12.30 4.39 5.07
N GLU A 206 12.71 5.65 5.26
CA GLU A 206 13.83 6.02 6.13
C GLU A 206 13.53 5.78 7.63
N GLN A 207 12.26 5.63 8.01
CA GLN A 207 11.86 5.34 9.38
C GLN A 207 12.09 3.87 9.77
N TYR A 208 12.42 3.01 8.79
CA TYR A 208 12.51 1.55 8.95
C TYR A 208 13.92 1.00 8.74
#